data_AF-A0A370AK53-F1
#
_entry.id   AF-A0A370AK53-F1
#
_cell.length_a   1.000
_cell.length_b   1.000
_cell.length_c   1.000
_cell.angle_alpha   90.00
_cell.angle_beta   90.00
_cell.angle_gamma   90.00
#
_symmetry.space_group_name_H-M   'P 1'
#
loop_
_entity.id
_entity.type
_entity.pdbx_description
1 polymer ?
#
loop_
_entity_poly.entity_id
_entity_poly.type
_entity_poly.pdbx_seq_one_letter_code
_entity_poly.pdbx_strand_id
1 'polypeptide(L)'
;MIRTTAADAAIERLSATQMRLATARQLRAAGLSSSTTARRCRPGGPWQRPLPGVVLIQTGEPTARQRLLAAVLYGDTRAEREAQESPPAPRDLPP
;
A
#
# COMPACT_ATOMS: atom_id res chain seq x y z
N MET A 1 2.39 10.06 -27.05
CA MET A 1 1.08 10.25 -26.38
C MET A 1 1.06 9.40 -25.12
N ILE A 2 1.13 10.02 -23.94
CA ILE A 2 1.05 9.30 -22.67
C ILE A 2 -0.43 8.99 -22.43
N ARG A 3 -0.82 7.72 -22.44
CA ARG A 3 -2.16 7.32 -22.00
C ARG A 3 -2.18 7.37 -20.49
N THR A 4 -2.54 8.52 -19.93
CA THR A 4 -2.82 8.65 -18.50
C THR A 4 -4.07 7.83 -18.20
N THR A 5 -3.90 6.75 -17.46
CA THR A 5 -5.02 5.89 -17.08
C THR A 5 -5.69 6.44 -15.82
N ALA A 6 -6.94 6.02 -15.54
CA ALA A 6 -7.59 6.33 -14.26
C ALA A 6 -6.76 5.85 -13.05
N ALA A 7 -5.97 4.79 -13.23
CA ALA A 7 -5.03 4.32 -12.23
C ALA A 7 -3.92 5.36 -11.96
N ASP A 8 -3.42 6.09 -12.97
CA ASP A 8 -2.41 7.12 -12.79
C ASP A 8 -2.94 8.32 -12.01
N ALA A 9 -4.17 8.76 -12.28
CA ALA A 9 -4.81 9.83 -11.49
C ALA A 9 -5.02 9.41 -10.03
N ALA A 10 -5.40 8.15 -9.80
CA ALA A 10 -5.53 7.62 -8.45
C ALA A 10 -4.17 7.50 -7.73
N ILE A 11 -3.11 7.13 -8.46
CA ILE A 11 -1.73 7.09 -7.98
C ILE A 11 -1.21 8.49 -7.64
N GLU A 12 -1.45 9.47 -8.51
CA GLU A 12 -1.05 10.87 -8.28
C GLU A 12 -1.73 11.42 -7.05
N ARG A 13 -3.04 11.18 -6.90
CA ARG A 13 -3.78 11.60 -5.71
C ARG A 13 -3.25 10.94 -4.44
N LEU A 14 -3.10 9.61 -4.43
CA LEU A 14 -2.55 8.89 -3.27
C LEU A 14 -1.13 9.37 -2.92
N SER A 15 -0.33 9.66 -3.94
CA SER A 15 1.02 10.19 -3.79
C SER A 15 1.05 11.60 -3.22
N ALA A 16 0.15 12.47 -3.67
CA ALA A 16 0.05 13.85 -3.23
C ALA A 16 -0.37 13.94 -1.75
N THR A 17 -1.24 13.04 -1.29
CA THR A 17 -1.70 13.03 0.10
C THR A 17 -0.66 12.46 1.08
N GLN A 18 0.18 11.51 0.65
CA GLN A 18 1.03 10.72 1.56
C GLN A 18 2.51 10.67 1.16
N MET A 19 3.10 11.77 0.68
CA MET A 19 4.53 11.86 0.33
C MET A 19 5.01 10.73 -0.61
N ARG A 20 4.21 10.39 -1.64
CA ARG A 20 4.48 9.32 -2.61
C ARG A 20 4.43 7.90 -2.02
N LEU A 21 3.89 7.72 -0.82
CA LEU A 21 3.63 6.41 -0.23
C LEU A 21 2.17 6.00 -0.41
N ALA A 22 1.95 4.71 -0.64
CA ALA A 22 0.61 4.12 -0.68
C ALA A 22 0.64 2.71 -0.09
N THR A 23 -0.42 2.34 0.63
CA THR A 23 -0.59 0.96 1.08
C THR A 23 -1.14 0.09 -0.04
N ALA A 24 -0.86 -1.21 0.00
CA ALA A 24 -1.42 -2.17 -0.96
C ALA A 24 -2.96 -2.22 -0.91
N ARG A 25 -3.58 -1.78 0.21
CA ARG A 25 -5.03 -1.60 0.34
C ARG A 25 -5.50 -0.38 -0.43
N GLN A 26 -4.84 0.77 -0.26
CA GLN A 26 -5.15 1.99 -1.00
C GLN A 26 -4.99 1.81 -2.52
N LEU A 27 -3.93 1.11 -2.94
CA LEU A 27 -3.73 0.78 -4.36
C LEU A 27 -4.87 -0.11 -4.89
N ARG A 28 -5.30 -1.13 -4.13
CA ARG A 28 -6.45 -1.97 -4.49
C ARG A 28 -7.76 -1.17 -4.54
N ALA A 29 -8.00 -0.30 -3.56
CA ALA A 29 -9.17 0.59 -3.54
C ALA A 29 -9.17 1.58 -4.72
N ALA A 30 -8.00 1.95 -5.20
CA ALA A 30 -7.80 2.73 -6.42
C ALA A 30 -7.92 1.92 -7.73
N GLY A 31 -8.20 0.62 -7.66
CA GLY A 31 -8.34 -0.27 -8.81
C GLY A 31 -7.03 -0.87 -9.34
N LEU A 32 -5.91 -0.71 -8.63
CA LEU A 32 -4.65 -1.34 -9.00
C LEU A 32 -4.56 -2.76 -8.42
N SER A 33 -4.45 -3.74 -9.32
CA SER A 33 -4.25 -5.13 -8.92
C SER A 33 -2.90 -5.32 -8.20
N SER A 34 -2.85 -6.30 -7.30
CA SER A 34 -1.60 -6.69 -6.63
C SER A 34 -0.53 -7.14 -7.63
N SER A 35 -0.92 -7.78 -8.74
CA SER A 35 -0.01 -8.18 -9.82
C SER A 35 0.61 -6.98 -10.55
N THR A 36 -0.16 -5.92 -10.79
CA THR A 36 0.35 -4.68 -11.41
C THR A 36 1.29 -3.95 -10.47
N THR A 37 0.92 -3.90 -9.19
CA THR A 37 1.76 -3.31 -8.14
C THR A 37 3.09 -4.07 -8.02
N ALA A 38 3.05 -5.41 -7.95
CA ALA A 38 4.24 -6.25 -7.87
C ALA A 38 5.14 -6.11 -9.10
N ARG A 39 4.56 -6.02 -10.31
CA ARG A 39 5.31 -5.78 -11.55
C ARG A 39 6.04 -4.44 -11.53
N ARG A 40 5.39 -3.38 -11.03
CA ARG A 40 5.99 -2.04 -10.90
C ARG A 40 7.04 -1.95 -9.80
N CYS A 41 6.93 -2.78 -8.76
CA CYS A 41 7.88 -2.86 -7.64
C CYS A 41 9.11 -3.75 -7.93
N ARG A 42 9.27 -4.29 -9.14
CA ARG A 42 10.43 -5.12 -9.50
C ARG A 42 11.73 -4.30 -9.40
N PRO A 43 12.89 -4.94 -9.17
CA PRO A 43 14.19 -4.27 -9.20
C PRO A 43 14.37 -3.49 -10.50
N GLY A 44 14.73 -2.22 -10.42
CA GLY A 44 14.82 -1.29 -11.57
C GLY A 44 13.48 -0.72 -12.05
N GLY A 45 12.37 -1.09 -11.41
CA GLY A 45 11.06 -0.51 -11.62
C GLY A 45 10.92 0.88 -10.98
N PRO A 46 9.93 1.67 -11.40
CA PRO A 46 9.74 3.02 -10.88
C PRO A 46 9.22 3.05 -9.44
N TRP A 47 8.80 1.90 -8.89
CA TRP A 47 8.25 1.78 -7.54
C TRP A 47 9.12 0.88 -6.69
N GLN A 48 9.10 1.13 -5.39
CA GLN A 48 9.86 0.37 -4.41
C GLN A 48 8.95 -0.10 -3.29
N ARG A 49 9.37 -1.17 -2.62
CA ARG A 49 8.63 -1.75 -1.49
C ARG A 49 9.49 -1.72 -0.22
N PRO A 50 9.49 -0.61 0.53
CA PRO A 50 10.30 -0.49 1.74
C PRO A 50 9.84 -1.44 2.86
N LEU A 51 8.54 -1.73 2.94
CA LEU A 51 7.96 -2.65 3.93
C LEU A 51 6.86 -3.51 3.29
N PRO A 52 6.55 -4.69 3.84
CA PRO A 52 5.46 -5.53 3.34
C PRO A 52 4.12 -4.77 3.35
N GLY A 53 3.48 -4.68 2.18
CA GLY A 53 2.19 -3.97 2.06
C GLY A 53 2.28 -2.45 1.95
N VAL A 54 3.47 -1.86 2.02
CA VAL A 54 3.69 -0.41 1.78
C VAL A 54 4.53 -0.22 0.53
N VAL A 55 4.07 0.64 -0.37
CA VAL A 55 4.69 0.90 -1.67
C VAL A 55 5.07 2.36 -1.78
N LEU A 56 6.30 2.61 -2.24
CA LEU A 56 6.81 3.93 -2.58
C LEU A 56 6.71 4.13 -4.10
N ILE A 57 5.98 5.15 -4.51
CA ILE A 57 5.68 5.51 -5.89
C ILE A 57 6.68 6.58 -6.36
N GLN A 58 7.97 6.26 -6.28
CA GLN A 58 9.05 7.12 -6.77
C GLN A 58 10.28 6.30 -7.17
N THR A 59 11.03 6.83 -8.12
CA THR A 59 12.37 6.35 -8.48
C THR A 59 13.41 6.88 -7.48
N GLY A 60 14.32 6.02 -7.03
CA GLY A 60 15.46 6.41 -6.18
C GLY A 60 15.25 6.22 -4.68
N GLU A 61 16.34 6.32 -3.92
CA GLU A 61 16.39 5.93 -2.51
C GLU A 61 15.31 6.63 -1.64
N PRO A 62 14.55 5.90 -0.81
CA PRO A 62 13.61 6.52 0.13
C PRO A 62 14.32 7.46 1.11
N THR A 63 13.77 8.66 1.29
CA THR A 63 14.27 9.59 2.32
C THR A 63 13.97 9.07 3.73
N ALA A 64 14.71 9.54 4.73
CA ALA A 64 14.49 9.14 6.13
C ALA A 64 13.03 9.40 6.60
N ARG A 65 12.44 10.53 6.20
CA ARG A 65 11.04 10.88 6.49
C ARG A 65 10.05 9.92 5.84
N GLN A 66 10.33 9.48 4.61
CA GLN A 66 9.51 8.47 3.93
C GLN A 66 9.63 7.10 4.59
N ARG A 67 10.83 6.71 5.04
CA ARG A 67 10.99 5.47 5.82
C ARG A 67 10.20 5.52 7.13
N LEU A 68 10.21 6.65 7.83
CA LEU A 68 9.42 6.84 9.05
C LEU A 68 7.91 6.74 8.77
N LEU A 69 7.42 7.46 7.75
CA LEU A 69 5.99 7.39 7.40
C LEU A 69 5.60 5.99 6.93
N ALA A 70 6.48 5.30 6.19
CA ALA A 70 6.25 3.91 5.79
C ALA A 70 6.11 2.99 7.01
N ALA A 71 6.91 3.18 8.06
CA ALA A 71 6.80 2.43 9.30
C ALA A 71 5.48 2.68 10.03
N VAL A 72 5.02 3.94 10.08
CA VAL A 72 3.70 4.30 10.66
C VAL A 72 2.57 3.62 9.89
N LEU A 73 2.55 3.74 8.56
CA LEU A 73 1.56 3.10 7.71
C LEU A 73 1.60 1.57 7.83
N TYR A 74 2.78 0.99 7.95
CA TYR A 74 2.93 -0.45 8.14
C TYR A 74 2.33 -0.90 9.48
N GLY A 75 2.60 -0.18 10.57
CA GLY A 75 2.02 -0.45 11.89
C GLY A 75 0.49 -0.43 11.88
N ASP A 76 -0.10 0.56 11.22
CA ASP A 76 -1.55 0.67 11.04
C ASP A 76 -2.12 -0.53 10.26
N THR A 77 -1.50 -0.88 9.11
CA THR A 77 -1.94 -2.05 8.32
C THR A 77 -1.76 -3.39 9.03
N ARG A 78 -0.78 -3.48 9.95
CA ARG A 78 -0.55 -4.65 10.81
C ARG A 78 -1.66 -4.77 11.85
N ALA A 79 -1.99 -3.68 12.53
CA ALA A 79 -3.07 -3.64 13.50
C ALA A 79 -4.43 -3.97 12.86
N GLU A 80 -4.72 -3.44 11.66
CA GLU A 80 -5.91 -3.80 10.89
C GLU A 80 -5.97 -5.31 10.58
N ARG A 81 -4.83 -5.93 10.21
CA ARG A 81 -4.75 -7.37 9.95
C ARG A 81 -4.96 -8.21 11.19
N GLU A 82 -4.34 -7.82 12.30
CA GLU A 82 -4.52 -8.48 13.59
C GLU A 82 -5.98 -8.41 14.07
N ALA A 83 -6.65 -7.27 13.86
CA ALA A 83 -8.08 -7.14 14.12
C ALA A 83 -8.94 -8.03 13.22
N GLN A 84 -8.54 -8.22 11.95
CA GLN A 84 -9.26 -9.07 10.98
C GLN A 84 -9.04 -10.57 11.20
N GLU A 85 -7.89 -10.93 11.77
CA GLU A 85 -7.46 -12.30 12.07
C GLU A 85 -7.89 -12.76 13.47
N SER A 86 -8.42 -11.84 14.29
CA SER A 86 -9.11 -12.18 15.52
C SER A 86 -10.33 -13.06 15.18
N PRO A 87 -10.40 -14.30 15.68
CA PRO A 87 -11.51 -15.20 15.36
C PRO A 87 -12.82 -14.57 15.86
N PRO A 88 -13.93 -14.69 15.11
CA PRO A 88 -15.22 -14.32 15.66
C PRO A 88 -15.40 -15.09 16.96
N ALA A 89 -15.65 -14.37 18.07
CA ALA A 89 -15.99 -14.99 19.34
C ALA A 89 -16.98 -16.13 19.08
N PRO A 90 -16.78 -17.33 19.66
CA PRO A 90 -17.70 -18.44 19.44
C PRO A 90 -19.09 -17.94 19.81
N ARG A 91 -19.95 -17.74 18.79
CA ARG A 91 -21.36 -17.47 19.03
C ARG A 91 -21.87 -18.63 19.85
N ASP A 92 -22.41 -18.30 21.01
CA ASP A 92 -23.07 -19.19 21.96
C ASP A 92 -23.51 -20.51 21.32
N LEU A 93 -22.85 -21.59 21.72
CA LEU A 93 -23.44 -22.91 21.61
C LEU A 93 -24.58 -22.94 22.64
N PRO A 94 -25.86 -23.07 22.24
CA PRO A 94 -26.91 -23.29 23.20
C PRO A 94 -26.67 -24.66 23.90
N PRO A 95 -27.10 -24.79 25.17
CA PRO A 95 -26.84 -25.97 26.00
C PRO A 95 -27.49 -27.25 25.46
#